data_AF-A0A448WBP3-F1
#
_entry.id   AF-A0A448WBP3-F1
#
_cell.length_a   1.000
_cell.length_b   1.000
_cell.length_c   1.000
_cell.angle_alpha   90.00
_cell.angle_beta   90.00
_cell.angle_gamma   90.00
#
_symmetry.space_group_name_H-M   'P 1'
#
loop_
_entity.id
_entity.type
_entity.pdbx_description
1 polymer ?
#
loop_
_entity_poly.entity_id
_entity_poly.type
_entity_poly.pdbx_seq_one_letter_code
_entity_poly.pdbx_strand_id
1 'polypeptide(L)'
;MVLYLTEQATDQEDLSQISHPAAVSSKPVKRLVLVARAEVECKYWLDGFSILISRGGNLNIPLTDKYEEDLKRLVDLELRIRLLGLNLASLPSHPEEPPRDPPNYDFLPD
;
A
#
# COMPACT_ATOMS: atom_id res chain seq x y z
N MET A 1 10.45 -0.01 -21.61
CA MET A 1 9.85 1.13 -20.89
C MET A 1 10.87 1.60 -19.86
N VAL A 2 11.25 2.89 -19.84
CA VAL A 2 12.33 3.43 -19.00
C VAL A 2 11.71 4.31 -17.92
N LEU A 3 12.01 4.04 -16.64
CA LEU A 3 11.58 4.89 -15.52
C LEU A 3 12.60 6.01 -15.24
N TYR A 4 12.08 7.18 -14.87
CA TYR A 4 12.85 8.32 -14.38
C TYR A 4 12.50 8.52 -12.90
N LEU A 5 13.47 8.34 -12.02
CA LEU A 5 13.34 8.66 -10.60
C LEU A 5 14.17 9.91 -10.32
N THR A 6 13.51 11.01 -9.97
CA THR A 6 14.15 12.24 -9.51
C THR A 6 13.98 12.33 -8.01
N GLU A 7 15.08 12.27 -7.28
CA GLU A 7 15.14 12.56 -5.86
C GLU A 7 15.17 14.10 -5.71
N GLN A 8 14.11 14.70 -5.18
CA GLN A 8 14.14 16.09 -4.74
C GLN A 8 14.37 16.11 -3.23
N ALA A 9 15.56 16.54 -2.83
CA ALA A 9 15.88 16.87 -1.45
C ALA A 9 15.21 18.21 -1.11
N THR A 10 14.23 18.19 -0.21
CA THR A 10 13.71 19.37 0.48
C THR A 10 14.52 19.58 1.76
N ASP A 11 15.41 20.57 1.74
CA ASP A 11 15.98 21.13 2.97
C ASP A 11 15.39 22.53 3.19
N GLN A 12 14.71 22.66 4.31
CA GLN A 12 14.15 23.89 4.87
C GLN A 12 15.24 24.54 5.73
N GLU A 13 15.74 25.70 5.34
CA GLU A 13 16.60 26.52 6.21
C GLU A 13 16.23 28.02 6.19
N ASP A 14 16.35 28.58 7.39
CA ASP A 14 15.97 29.89 7.89
C ASP A 14 16.56 31.08 7.13
N LEU A 15 15.82 32.20 7.13
CA LEU A 15 16.23 33.48 6.58
C LEU A 15 17.27 34.17 7.50
N SER A 16 18.55 34.17 7.10
CA SER A 16 19.44 35.31 7.33
C SER A 16 20.57 35.38 6.30
N GLN A 17 20.91 36.61 5.91
CA GLN A 17 21.75 36.98 4.77
C GLN A 17 23.21 36.48 4.88
N ILE A 18 23.83 36.07 3.76
CA ILE A 18 25.11 36.58 3.23
C ILE A 18 25.40 35.91 1.86
N SER A 19 25.89 36.75 0.93
CA SER A 19 26.26 36.45 -0.45
C SER A 19 27.38 35.42 -0.60
N HIS A 20 27.11 34.31 -1.31
CA HIS A 20 28.06 33.56 -2.13
C HIS A 20 27.28 32.81 -3.24
N PRO A 21 27.81 32.64 -4.47
CA PRO A 21 27.19 31.74 -5.43
C PRO A 21 27.32 30.33 -4.86
N ALA A 22 26.23 29.79 -4.34
CA ALA A 22 26.16 28.39 -3.93
C ALA A 22 26.56 27.56 -5.13
N ALA A 23 27.75 26.96 -5.07
CA ALA A 23 28.15 25.94 -6.00
C ALA A 23 27.10 24.83 -5.88
N VAL A 24 26.19 24.79 -6.85
CA VAL A 24 25.26 23.68 -7.02
C VAL A 24 26.15 22.45 -7.11
N SER A 25 26.23 21.67 -6.03
CA SER A 25 26.96 20.42 -6.00
C SER A 25 26.24 19.46 -6.93
N SER A 26 26.58 19.53 -8.22
CA SER A 26 26.06 18.69 -9.27
C SER A 26 26.73 17.32 -9.18
N LYS A 27 26.48 16.60 -8.08
CA LYS A 27 26.81 15.18 -8.02
C LYS A 27 26.11 14.53 -9.22
N PRO A 28 26.83 13.85 -10.12
CA PRO A 28 26.21 13.26 -11.30
C PRO A 28 25.20 12.22 -10.83
N VAL A 29 23.94 12.42 -11.22
CA VAL A 29 22.87 11.44 -10.99
C VAL A 29 23.27 10.15 -11.69
N LYS A 30 23.61 9.13 -10.91
CA LYS A 30 23.92 7.80 -11.45
C LYS A 30 22.61 7.16 -11.89
N ARG A 31 22.41 7.09 -13.20
CA ARG A 31 21.26 6.42 -13.80
C ARG A 31 21.60 4.96 -14.02
N LEU A 32 20.70 4.07 -13.59
CA LEU A 32 20.78 2.65 -13.88
C LEU A 32 19.62 2.26 -14.81
N VAL A 33 19.92 1.50 -15.86
CA VAL A 33 18.91 0.88 -16.72
C VAL A 33 18.83 -0.58 -16.35
N LEU A 34 17.62 -1.02 -16.01
CA LEU A 34 17.33 -2.38 -15.57
C LEU A 34 16.42 -3.04 -16.61
N VAL A 35 16.66 -4.31 -16.88
CA VAL A 35 15.87 -5.12 -17.81
C VAL A 35 15.38 -6.34 -17.05
N ALA A 36 14.06 -6.42 -16.84
CA ALA A 36 13.43 -7.57 -16.21
C ALA A 36 13.40 -8.77 -17.16
N ARG A 37 13.39 -9.99 -16.62
CA ARG A 37 13.37 -11.22 -17.43
C ARG A 37 11.98 -11.55 -17.94
N ALA A 38 10.95 -11.03 -17.27
CA ALA A 38 9.55 -11.20 -17.61
C ALA A 38 8.75 -9.93 -17.29
N GLU A 39 7.57 -9.80 -17.91
CA GLU A 39 6.66 -8.67 -17.66
C GLU A 39 6.22 -8.60 -16.19
N VAL A 40 5.91 -9.73 -15.57
CA VAL A 40 5.51 -9.81 -14.16
C VAL A 40 6.60 -9.29 -13.23
N GLU A 41 7.87 -9.61 -13.52
CA GLU A 41 9.00 -9.09 -12.74
C GLU A 41 9.10 -7.57 -12.91
N CYS A 42 8.93 -7.06 -14.13
CA CYS A 42 8.89 -5.62 -14.36
C CYS A 42 7.81 -4.97 -13.50
N LYS A 43 6.58 -5.49 -13.51
CA LYS A 43 5.47 -4.97 -12.70
C LYS A 43 5.80 -4.92 -11.21
N TYR A 44 6.37 -6.00 -10.66
CA TYR A 44 6.81 -6.01 -9.25
C TYR A 44 7.92 -5.01 -8.94
N TRP A 45 8.87 -4.79 -9.86
CA TRP A 45 9.92 -3.79 -9.67
C TRP A 45 9.32 -2.38 -9.66
N LEU A 46 8.41 -2.08 -10.59
CA LEU A 46 7.73 -0.78 -10.66
C LEU A 46 6.95 -0.48 -9.37
N ASP A 47 6.15 -1.43 -8.92
CA ASP A 47 5.36 -1.29 -7.68
C ASP A 47 6.27 -1.19 -6.45
N GLY A 48 7.29 -2.04 -6.36
CA GLY A 48 8.26 -2.03 -5.27
C GLY A 48 9.02 -0.71 -5.16
N PHE A 49 9.52 -0.17 -6.28
CA PHE A 49 10.18 1.15 -6.28
C PHE A 49 9.22 2.27 -5.89
N SER A 50 7.97 2.25 -6.37
CA SER A 50 6.95 3.23 -5.97
C SER A 50 6.77 3.29 -4.45
N ILE A 51 6.64 2.12 -3.83
CA ILE A 51 6.45 1.97 -2.39
C ILE A 51 7.69 2.47 -1.64
N LEU A 52 8.89 2.07 -2.07
CA LEU A 52 10.14 2.44 -1.42
C LEU A 52 10.42 3.94 -1.46
N ILE A 53 10.15 4.58 -2.60
CA ILE A 53 10.33 6.02 -2.79
C ILE A 53 9.31 6.82 -1.99
N SER A 54 8.10 6.27 -1.82
CA SER A 54 7.00 6.96 -1.13
C SER A 54 7.02 6.80 0.39
N ARG A 55 8.04 6.15 0.97
CA ARG A 55 8.20 5.94 2.42
C ARG A 55 8.30 7.26 3.24
N GLY A 56 8.27 8.43 2.58
CA GLY A 56 8.31 9.77 3.16
C GLY A 56 6.96 10.48 3.37
N GLY A 57 5.80 9.82 3.27
CA GLY A 57 4.58 10.34 3.90
C GLY A 57 3.30 10.44 3.05
N ASN A 58 3.33 10.06 1.78
CA ASN A 58 2.11 9.94 0.98
C ASN A 58 1.94 8.50 0.53
N LEU A 59 0.84 7.87 0.95
CA LEU A 59 0.47 6.51 0.55
C LEU A 59 0.13 6.52 -0.94
N ASN A 60 1.13 6.33 -1.80
CA ASN A 60 0.90 6.20 -3.23
C ASN A 60 0.42 4.80 -3.57
N ILE A 61 -0.56 4.77 -4.46
CA ILE A 61 -1.13 3.56 -5.04
C ILE A 61 -0.05 2.90 -5.91
N PRO A 62 0.11 1.56 -5.86
CA PRO A 62 0.99 0.83 -6.78
C PRO A 62 0.67 1.18 -8.24
N LEU A 63 1.70 1.22 -9.09
CA LEU A 63 1.55 1.70 -10.47
C LEU A 63 0.88 0.68 -11.37
N THR A 64 0.95 -0.60 -11.02
CA THR A 64 0.49 -1.68 -11.88
C THR A 64 -0.75 -2.38 -11.34
N ASP A 65 -1.49 -2.99 -12.26
CA ASP A 65 -2.63 -3.86 -11.99
C ASP A 65 -2.25 -5.13 -11.21
N LYS A 66 -0.98 -5.54 -11.26
CA LYS A 66 -0.50 -6.79 -10.65
C LYS A 66 -0.67 -6.80 -9.13
N TYR A 67 -0.42 -5.65 -8.49
CA TYR A 67 -0.60 -5.52 -7.04
C TYR A 67 -2.06 -5.73 -6.63
N GLU A 68 -2.99 -5.06 -7.31
CA GLU A 68 -4.42 -5.16 -7.01
C GLU A 68 -4.96 -6.57 -7.30
N GLU A 69 -4.49 -7.20 -8.37
CA GLU A 69 -4.80 -8.59 -8.69
C GLU A 69 -4.35 -9.55 -7.57
N ASP A 70 -3.10 -9.43 -7.12
CA ASP A 70 -2.57 -10.27 -6.04
C ASP A 70 -3.30 -10.01 -4.73
N LEU A 71 -3.61 -8.74 -4.42
CA LEU A 71 -4.36 -8.38 -3.22
C LEU A 71 -5.76 -8.99 -3.24
N LYS A 72 -6.49 -8.86 -4.35
CA LYS A 72 -7.81 -9.50 -4.52
C LYS A 72 -7.75 -11.00 -4.32
N ARG A 73 -6.71 -11.66 -4.87
CA ARG A 73 -6.53 -13.10 -4.71
C ARG A 73 -6.30 -13.49 -3.26
N LEU A 74 -5.48 -12.74 -2.53
CA LEU A 74 -5.23 -12.98 -1.11
C LEU A 74 -6.50 -12.78 -0.28
N VAL A 75 -7.24 -11.70 -0.54
CA VAL A 75 -8.51 -11.41 0.15
C VAL A 75 -9.56 -12.48 -0.13
N ASP A 76 -9.70 -12.93 -1.39
CA ASP A 76 -10.62 -14.01 -1.74
C ASP A 76 -10.30 -15.31 -0.99
N LEU A 77 -9.04 -15.71 -0.92
CA LEU A 77 -8.63 -16.90 -0.16
C LEU A 77 -8.93 -16.76 1.33
N GLU A 78 -8.62 -15.60 1.93
CA GLU A 78 -8.92 -15.33 3.33
C GLU A 78 -10.43 -15.39 3.62
N LEU A 79 -11.25 -14.78 2.75
CA LEU A 79 -12.71 -14.80 2.89
C LEU A 79 -13.26 -16.22 2.78
N ARG A 80 -12.73 -17.04 1.87
CA ARG A 80 -13.14 -18.46 1.76
C ARG A 80 -12.85 -19.24 3.04
N ILE A 81 -11.73 -18.95 3.71
CA ILE A 81 -11.39 -19.59 4.98
C ILE A 81 -12.36 -19.14 6.08
N ARG A 82 -12.61 -17.84 6.20
CA ARG A 82 -13.51 -17.27 7.23
C ARG A 82 -14.96 -17.70 7.06
N LEU A 83 -15.41 -17.82 5.82
CA LEU A 83 -16.78 -18.15 5.47
C LEU A 83 -16.98 -19.66 5.28
N LEU A 84 -15.96 -20.48 5.56
CA LEU A 84 -16.04 -21.92 5.42
C LEU A 84 -17.12 -22.48 6.36
N GLY A 85 -18.06 -23.24 5.79
CA GLY A 85 -19.18 -23.84 6.55
C GLY A 85 -20.41 -22.95 6.69
N LEU A 86 -20.36 -21.69 6.23
CA LEU A 86 -21.55 -20.84 6.15
C LEU A 86 -22.33 -21.10 4.86
N ASN A 87 -23.66 -21.12 4.97
CA ASN A 87 -24.53 -21.10 3.80
C ASN A 87 -24.64 -19.66 3.28
N LEU A 88 -23.86 -19.32 2.26
CA LEU A 88 -23.86 -17.96 1.69
C LEU A 88 -25.22 -17.58 1.08
N ALA A 89 -26.04 -18.55 0.69
CA ALA A 89 -27.38 -18.29 0.13
C ALA A 89 -28.39 -17.81 1.19
N SER A 90 -28.10 -18.02 2.48
CA SER A 90 -28.92 -17.53 3.58
C SER A 90 -28.35 -16.28 4.24
N LEU A 91 -27.36 -15.62 3.61
CA LEU A 91 -26.85 -14.36 4.15
C LEU A 91 -27.95 -13.28 4.07
N PRO A 92 -28.18 -12.53 5.16
CA PRO A 92 -29.18 -11.47 5.15
C PRO A 92 -28.72 -10.32 4.23
N SER A 93 -29.67 -9.73 3.48
CA SER A 93 -29.38 -8.62 2.57
C SER A 93 -29.13 -7.29 3.29
N HIS A 94 -29.51 -7.22 4.57
CA HIS A 94 -29.32 -6.08 5.44
C HIS A 94 -28.82 -6.57 6.81
N PRO A 95 -28.05 -5.75 7.55
CA PRO A 95 -27.68 -6.07 8.92
C PRO A 95 -28.92 -6.31 9.79
N GLU A 96 -28.92 -7.37 10.59
CA GLU A 96 -29.96 -7.59 11.60
C GLU A 96 -29.76 -6.65 12.78
N GLU A 97 -30.85 -6.16 13.38
CA GLU A 97 -30.76 -5.38 14.61
C GLU A 97 -30.21 -6.25 15.74
N PRO A 98 -29.29 -5.72 16.58
CA PRO A 98 -28.84 -6.45 17.75
C PRO A 98 -30.03 -6.84 18.64
N PRO A 99 -30.06 -8.05 19.19
CA PRO A 99 -31.08 -8.40 20.16
C PRO A 99 -30.97 -7.51 21.40
N ARG A 100 -32.09 -7.29 22.10
CA ARG A 100 -32.08 -6.62 23.40
C ARG A 100 -31.30 -7.45 24.40
N ASP A 101 -30.70 -6.77 25.38
CA ASP A 101 -30.01 -7.44 26.48
C ASP A 101 -30.94 -8.44 27.18
N PRO A 102 -30.40 -9.60 27.62
CA PRO A 102 -31.19 -10.58 28.37
C PRO A 102 -31.66 -9.97 29.70
N PRO A 103 -32.80 -10.43 30.24
CA PRO A 103 -33.38 -9.88 31.48
C PRO A 103 -32.50 -10.13 32.72
N ASN A 104 -31.65 -11.15 32.70
CA ASN A 104 -30.66 -11.43 33.73
C ASN A 104 -29.41 -12.12 33.14
N TYR A 105 -28.34 -12.21 33.94
CA TYR A 105 -27.06 -12.83 33.60
C TYR A 105 -26.74 -14.02 34.53
N ASP A 106 -27.77 -14.69 35.04
CA ASP A 106 -27.62 -15.87 35.89
C ASP A 106 -27.32 -17.09 35.01
N PHE A 107 -26.05 -17.22 34.59
CA PHE A 107 -25.58 -18.36 33.81
C PHE A 107 -25.56 -19.63 34.66
N LEU A 108 -25.87 -20.78 34.04
CA LEU A 108 -25.70 -22.08 34.69
C LEU A 108 -24.21 -22.28 35.07
N PRO A 109 -23.91 -22.89 36.23
CA PRO A 109 -22.53 -23.20 36.58
C PRO A 109 -21.90 -24.18 35.58
N ASP A 110 -20.58 -24.07 35.42
CA ASP A 110 -19.75 -24.90 34.52
C ASP A 110 -19.87 -26.42 34.76
#